data_AF-A0A177EQB1-F1
#
_entry.id   AF-A0A177EQB1-F1
#
_cell.length_a   1.000
_cell.length_b   1.000
_cell.length_c   1.000
_cell.angle_alpha   90.00
_cell.angle_beta   90.00
_cell.angle_gamma   90.00
#
_symmetry.space_group_name_H-M   'P 1'
#
loop_
_entity.id
_entity.type
_entity.pdbx_description
1 polymer ?
#
loop_
_entity_poly.entity_id
_entity_poly.type
_entity_poly.pdbx_seq_one_letter_code
_entity_poly.pdbx_strand_id
1 'polypeptide(L)'
;MLELLLLGGCDINAWVRDDWTPPLADASFDPELVGWLVEHGADPNAQCRYDITALSIAAGSASREVIELARRGDDFVELLLSKGGSPNALMFHDHPVSFCQFECLGLGTSLHEAVLHRHDRLVRLLLNHGANPQIRDSLGGLPQVKRLLFSTAL
;
A
#
# COMPACT_ATOMS: atom_id res chain seq x y z
N MET A 1 17.69 10.10 -18.07
CA MET A 1 16.53 9.87 -18.97
C MET A 1 15.24 10.32 -18.32
N LEU A 2 14.96 9.94 -17.07
CA LEU A 2 13.80 10.43 -16.31
C LEU A 2 13.77 11.96 -16.14
N GLU A 3 14.91 12.58 -15.83
CA GLU A 3 15.08 14.04 -15.82
C GLU A 3 14.66 14.73 -17.14
N LEU A 4 14.98 14.12 -18.29
CA LEU A 4 14.61 14.67 -19.60
C LEU A 4 13.10 14.56 -19.86
N LEU A 5 12.43 13.57 -19.27
CA LEU A 5 10.97 13.42 -19.38
C LEU A 5 10.25 14.49 -18.55
N LEU A 6 10.71 14.74 -17.31
CA LEU A 6 10.16 15.82 -16.48
C LEU A 6 10.37 17.20 -17.10
N LEU A 7 11.57 17.48 -17.65
CA LEU A 7 11.85 18.71 -18.39
C LEU A 7 10.99 18.85 -19.65
N GLY A 8 10.55 17.74 -20.23
CA GLY A 8 9.59 17.70 -21.34
C GLY A 8 8.14 17.98 -20.94
N GLY A 9 7.86 18.23 -19.65
CA GLY A 9 6.52 18.47 -19.13
C GLY A 9 5.72 17.19 -18.83
N CYS A 10 6.39 16.02 -18.75
CA CYS A 10 5.72 14.82 -18.24
C CYS A 10 5.34 15.03 -16.78
N ASP A 11 4.06 14.84 -16.47
CA ASP A 11 3.57 14.79 -15.10
C ASP A 11 3.98 13.46 -14.47
N ILE A 12 4.72 13.53 -13.36
CA ILE A 12 5.23 12.37 -12.62
C ILE A 12 4.12 11.49 -12.03
N ASN A 13 2.91 12.04 -11.90
CA ASN A 13 1.72 11.34 -11.43
C ASN A 13 0.81 10.88 -12.57
N ALA A 14 1.10 11.27 -13.82
CA ALA A 14 0.27 10.88 -14.95
C ALA A 14 0.36 9.38 -15.22
N TRP A 15 -0.80 8.79 -15.45
CA TRP A 15 -0.90 7.40 -15.84
C TRP A 15 -0.49 7.23 -17.30
N VAL A 16 0.29 6.19 -17.57
CA VAL A 16 0.63 5.82 -18.95
C VAL A 16 -0.63 5.30 -19.68
N ARG A 17 -1.50 4.60 -18.94
CA ARG A 17 -2.83 4.13 -19.35
C ARG A 17 -3.74 3.99 -18.12
N ASP A 18 -5.05 4.12 -18.32
CA ASP A 18 -6.09 4.04 -17.27
C ASP A 18 -6.07 2.73 -16.45
N ASP A 19 -5.55 1.64 -17.02
CA ASP A 19 -5.50 0.31 -16.41
C ASP A 19 -4.16 -0.01 -15.73
N TRP A 20 -3.19 0.90 -15.78
CA TRP A 20 -1.87 0.70 -15.18
C TRP A 20 -1.82 1.17 -13.74
N THR A 21 -1.03 0.47 -12.93
CA THR A 21 -0.66 0.92 -11.59
C THR A 21 0.07 2.27 -11.65
N PRO A 22 -0.08 3.14 -10.63
CA PRO A 22 0.64 4.41 -10.58
C PRO A 22 2.15 4.21 -10.77
N PRO A 23 2.89 5.16 -11.38
CA PRO A 23 4.34 5.02 -11.61
C PRO A 23 5.13 4.63 -10.36
N LEU A 24 4.73 5.18 -9.20
CA LEU A 24 5.33 4.84 -7.91
C LEU A 24 5.07 3.39 -7.47
N ALA A 25 3.91 2.82 -7.80
CA ALA A 25 3.57 1.44 -7.49
C ALA A 25 4.30 0.46 -8.42
N ASP A 26 4.48 0.82 -9.69
CA ASP A 26 5.24 0.03 -10.67
C ASP A 26 6.74 0.00 -10.31
N ALA A 27 7.27 1.06 -9.69
CA ALA A 27 8.65 1.10 -9.23
C ALA A 27 8.94 0.23 -7.98
N SER A 28 7.96 -0.50 -7.43
CA SER A 28 8.06 -1.19 -6.14
C SER A 28 9.23 -2.16 -5.99
N PHE A 29 9.77 -2.68 -7.09
CA PHE A 29 10.94 -3.56 -7.11
C PHE A 29 12.30 -2.83 -7.22
N ASP A 30 12.30 -1.51 -7.38
CA ASP A 30 13.47 -0.66 -7.53
C ASP A 30 13.47 0.48 -6.49
N PRO A 31 14.11 0.28 -5.32
CA PRO A 31 14.16 1.27 -4.26
C PRO A 31 14.80 2.60 -4.66
N GLU A 32 15.77 2.58 -5.60
CA GLU A 32 16.42 3.80 -6.08
C GLU A 32 15.44 4.62 -6.93
N LEU A 33 14.69 3.94 -7.82
CA LEU A 33 13.65 4.58 -8.62
C LEU A 33 12.51 5.10 -7.75
N VAL A 34 12.09 4.35 -6.73
CA VAL A 34 11.08 4.83 -5.76
C VAL A 34 11.56 6.09 -5.05
N GLY A 35 12.79 6.07 -4.52
CA GLY A 35 13.38 7.23 -3.86
C GLY A 35 13.39 8.44 -4.78
N TRP A 36 13.85 8.25 -6.02
CA TRP A 36 13.87 9.31 -7.03
C TRP A 36 12.47 9.84 -7.34
N LEU A 37 11.47 8.98 -7.59
CA LEU A 37 10.09 9.41 -7.90
C LEU A 37 9.49 10.25 -6.77
N VAL A 38 9.67 9.79 -5.53
CA VAL A 38 9.20 10.49 -4.34
C VAL A 38 9.89 11.86 -4.17
N GLU A 39 11.19 11.94 -4.39
CA GLU A 39 11.95 13.20 -4.33
C GLU A 39 11.49 14.20 -5.39
N HIS A 40 10.94 13.73 -6.49
CA HIS A 40 10.46 14.54 -7.61
C HIS A 40 8.94 14.78 -7.58
N GLY A 41 8.28 14.51 -6.44
CA GLY A 41 6.88 14.89 -6.20
C GLY A 41 5.84 13.86 -6.64
N ALA A 42 6.22 12.59 -6.79
CA ALA A 42 5.25 11.51 -6.91
C ALA A 42 4.37 11.46 -5.66
N ASP A 43 3.05 11.46 -5.86
CA ASP A 43 2.06 11.37 -4.80
C ASP A 43 1.98 9.93 -4.28
N PRO A 44 2.32 9.66 -3.01
CA PRO A 44 2.22 8.32 -2.42
C PRO A 44 0.78 7.81 -2.29
N ASN A 45 -0.21 8.69 -2.43
CA ASN A 45 -1.62 8.36 -2.46
C ASN A 45 -2.21 8.30 -3.87
N ALA A 46 -1.40 8.49 -4.93
CA ALA A 46 -1.89 8.31 -6.29
C ALA A 46 -2.52 6.92 -6.46
N GLN A 47 -3.70 6.89 -7.08
CA GLN A 47 -4.44 5.67 -7.35
C GLN A 47 -4.65 5.52 -8.85
N CYS A 48 -4.67 4.29 -9.35
CA CYS A 48 -5.20 4.04 -10.70
C CYS A 48 -6.73 4.01 -10.68
N ARG A 49 -7.36 3.80 -11.83
CA ARG A 49 -8.83 3.70 -11.94
C ARG A 49 -9.44 2.61 -11.06
N TYR A 50 -8.65 1.64 -10.61
CA TYR A 50 -9.06 0.58 -9.70
C TYR A 50 -8.79 0.90 -8.21
N ASP A 51 -8.53 2.15 -7.84
CA ASP A 51 -8.17 2.61 -6.48
C ASP A 51 -6.92 1.98 -5.87
N ILE A 52 -6.10 1.35 -6.71
CA ILE A 52 -4.86 0.71 -6.27
C ILE A 52 -3.82 1.80 -5.99
N THR A 53 -3.42 1.92 -4.74
CA THR A 53 -2.28 2.75 -4.31
C THR A 53 -0.98 1.96 -4.33
N ALA A 54 0.15 2.66 -4.39
CA ALA A 54 1.46 2.06 -4.15
C ALA A 54 1.52 1.30 -2.82
N LEU A 55 0.86 1.83 -1.78
CA LEU A 55 0.85 1.21 -0.45
C LEU A 55 0.08 -0.12 -0.43
N SER A 56 -1.05 -0.21 -1.13
CA SER A 56 -1.85 -1.44 -1.19
C SER A 56 -1.10 -2.57 -1.90
N ILE A 57 -0.35 -2.26 -2.96
CA ILE A 57 0.54 -3.21 -3.65
C ILE A 57 1.68 -3.62 -2.72
N ALA A 58 2.37 -2.65 -2.11
CA ALA A 58 3.50 -2.90 -1.23
C ALA A 58 3.11 -3.82 -0.05
N ALA A 59 1.96 -3.56 0.59
CA ALA A 59 1.45 -4.39 1.68
C ALA A 59 1.07 -5.80 1.21
N GLY A 60 0.47 -5.93 0.02
CA GLY A 60 0.12 -7.22 -0.59
C GLY A 60 1.35 -8.05 -0.95
N SER A 61 2.37 -7.44 -1.55
CA SER A 61 3.64 -8.08 -1.87
C SER A 61 4.41 -8.50 -0.62
N ALA A 62 4.61 -7.59 0.33
CA ALA A 62 5.29 -7.87 1.59
C ALA A 62 4.68 -9.06 2.34
N SER A 63 3.38 -9.26 2.20
CA SER A 63 2.65 -10.35 2.86
C SER A 63 2.72 -11.71 2.13
N ARG A 64 3.16 -11.76 0.86
CA ARG A 64 3.17 -12.97 0.02
C ARG A 64 4.57 -13.59 -0.20
N GLU A 65 5.65 -12.93 0.20
CA GLU A 65 7.00 -13.20 -0.34
C GLU A 65 8.02 -13.78 0.65
N VAL A 66 9.10 -14.38 0.10
CA VAL A 66 10.21 -15.02 0.85
C VAL A 66 10.98 -13.98 1.66
N ILE A 67 11.47 -14.35 2.86
CA ILE A 67 12.06 -13.50 3.92
C ILE A 67 12.86 -12.26 3.43
N GLU A 68 13.76 -12.40 2.44
CA GLU A 68 14.57 -11.28 1.93
C GLU A 68 13.77 -10.26 1.10
N LEU A 69 12.77 -10.71 0.34
CA LEU A 69 11.84 -9.85 -0.39
C LEU A 69 10.81 -9.22 0.56
N ALA A 70 10.35 -9.95 1.58
CA ALA A 70 9.48 -9.41 2.61
C ALA A 70 10.12 -8.21 3.34
N ARG A 71 11.42 -8.27 3.63
CA ARG A 71 12.15 -7.13 4.21
C ARG A 71 12.12 -5.90 3.30
N ARG A 72 12.34 -6.09 2.00
CA ARG A 72 12.27 -5.01 1.00
C ARG A 72 10.84 -4.44 0.89
N GLY A 73 9.83 -5.31 0.97
CA GLY A 73 8.43 -4.91 1.00
C GLY A 73 8.09 -4.04 2.21
N ASP A 74 8.54 -4.43 3.41
CA ASP A 74 8.37 -3.63 4.64
C ASP A 74 9.04 -2.26 4.53
N ASP A 75 10.28 -2.20 4.01
CA ASP A 75 11.02 -0.95 3.82
C ASP A 75 10.30 -0.04 2.81
N PHE A 76 9.70 -0.62 1.76
CA PHE A 76 8.92 0.14 0.78
C PHE A 76 7.59 0.66 1.38
N VAL A 77 6.90 -0.16 2.18
CA VAL A 77 5.72 0.29 2.94
C VAL A 77 6.10 1.44 3.88
N GLU A 78 7.20 1.31 4.62
CA GLU A 78 7.68 2.34 5.55
C GLU A 78 7.98 3.65 4.82
N LEU A 79 8.64 3.58 3.66
CA LEU A 79 8.92 4.74 2.83
C LEU A 79 7.62 5.43 2.39
N LEU A 80 6.65 4.70 1.86
CA LEU A 80 5.37 5.28 1.42
C LEU A 80 4.62 5.95 2.58
N LEU A 81 4.57 5.31 3.74
CA LEU A 81 3.94 5.87 4.93
C LEU A 81 4.66 7.13 5.42
N SER A 82 6.00 7.15 5.41
CA SER A 82 6.81 8.31 5.78
C SER A 82 6.57 9.53 4.88
N LYS A 83 6.07 9.29 3.66
CA LYS A 83 5.77 10.32 2.66
C LYS A 83 4.29 10.73 2.64
N GLY A 84 3.47 10.15 3.52
CA GLY A 84 2.05 10.49 3.65
C GLY A 84 1.11 9.53 2.94
N GLY A 85 1.58 8.34 2.52
CA GLY A 85 0.71 7.27 2.05
C GLY A 85 -0.32 6.87 3.13
N SER A 86 -1.59 6.77 2.76
CA SER A 86 -2.69 6.52 3.68
C SER A 86 -2.80 5.03 4.07
N PRO A 87 -2.53 4.66 5.35
CA PRO A 87 -2.67 3.27 5.81
C PRO A 87 -4.13 2.81 5.93
N ASN A 88 -5.08 3.73 5.73
CA ASN A 88 -6.51 3.53 5.97
C ASN A 88 -7.32 3.43 4.68
N ALA A 89 -6.68 3.50 3.52
CA ALA A 89 -7.35 3.33 2.23
C ALA A 89 -7.91 1.90 2.09
N LEU A 90 -9.14 1.80 1.62
CA LEU A 90 -9.80 0.54 1.28
C LEU A 90 -9.54 0.21 -0.20
N MET A 91 -9.15 -1.04 -0.48
CA MET A 91 -8.93 -1.47 -1.87
C MET A 91 -10.24 -1.45 -2.67
N PHE A 92 -10.21 -0.88 -3.88
CA PHE A 92 -11.34 -0.78 -4.81
C PHE A 92 -12.58 -0.01 -4.30
N HIS A 93 -12.44 0.83 -3.27
CA HIS A 93 -13.58 1.52 -2.65
C HIS A 93 -14.38 2.41 -3.60
N ASP A 94 -13.71 3.17 -4.44
CA ASP A 94 -14.24 4.13 -5.40
C ASP A 94 -14.39 3.52 -6.82
N HIS A 95 -14.12 2.22 -7.00
CA HIS A 95 -14.26 1.47 -8.25
C HIS A 95 -15.30 0.33 -8.15
N PRO A 96 -16.60 0.61 -8.37
CA PRO A 96 -17.70 -0.32 -8.14
C PRO A 96 -17.59 -1.67 -8.85
N VAL A 97 -17.05 -1.69 -10.08
CA VAL A 97 -16.93 -2.94 -10.85
C VAL A 97 -15.92 -3.88 -10.19
N SER A 98 -14.76 -3.37 -9.78
CA SER A 98 -13.74 -4.17 -9.08
C SER A 98 -14.19 -4.50 -7.67
N PHE A 99 -14.85 -3.55 -6.99
CA PHE A 99 -15.44 -3.79 -5.68
C PHE A 99 -16.38 -5.00 -5.73
N CYS A 100 -17.41 -4.99 -6.58
CA CYS A 100 -18.35 -6.10 -6.69
C CYS A 100 -17.68 -7.42 -7.10
N GLN A 101 -16.63 -7.37 -7.92
CA GLN A 101 -15.90 -8.56 -8.36
C GLN A 101 -15.10 -9.21 -7.23
N PHE A 102 -14.56 -8.42 -6.30
CA PHE A 102 -13.64 -8.91 -5.25
C PHE A 102 -14.20 -8.76 -3.83
N GLU A 103 -15.40 -8.22 -3.65
CA GLU A 103 -16.06 -8.01 -2.36
C GLU A 103 -16.11 -9.28 -1.49
N CYS A 104 -16.28 -10.44 -2.12
CA CYS A 104 -16.31 -11.73 -1.43
C CYS A 104 -14.96 -12.14 -0.81
N LEU A 105 -13.87 -11.45 -1.14
CA LEU A 105 -12.53 -11.70 -0.59
C LEU A 105 -12.27 -10.95 0.72
N GLY A 106 -13.17 -10.07 1.17
CA GLY A 106 -12.92 -9.22 2.33
C GLY A 106 -11.94 -8.09 2.01
N LEU A 107 -12.27 -7.28 0.99
CA LEU A 107 -11.50 -6.10 0.61
C LEU A 107 -11.39 -5.15 1.80
N GLY A 108 -10.17 -4.97 2.29
CA GLY A 108 -9.89 -4.20 3.49
C GLY A 108 -8.76 -3.20 3.28
N THR A 109 -8.26 -2.71 4.41
CA THR A 109 -7.04 -1.90 4.48
C THR A 109 -5.78 -2.77 4.40
N SER A 110 -4.62 -2.15 4.23
CA SER A 110 -3.32 -2.84 4.36
C SER A 110 -3.14 -3.58 5.68
N LEU A 111 -3.83 -3.14 6.76
CA LEU A 111 -3.82 -3.81 8.05
C LEU A 111 -4.57 -5.17 8.03
N HIS A 112 -5.58 -5.33 7.18
CA HIS A 112 -6.25 -6.62 6.98
C HIS A 112 -5.31 -7.63 6.33
N GLU A 113 -4.62 -7.22 5.27
CA GLU A 113 -3.65 -8.08 4.56
C GLU A 113 -2.51 -8.51 5.51
N ALA A 114 -1.94 -7.55 6.26
CA ALA A 114 -0.88 -7.84 7.21
C ALA A 114 -1.28 -8.87 8.28
N VAL A 115 -2.52 -8.83 8.78
CA VAL A 115 -3.01 -9.80 9.78
C VAL A 115 -3.40 -11.13 9.14
N LEU A 116 -4.00 -11.11 7.94
CA LEU A 116 -4.36 -12.31 7.19
C LEU A 116 -3.14 -13.22 7.01
N HIS A 117 -1.99 -12.64 6.67
CA HIS A 117 -0.73 -13.37 6.45
C HIS A 117 0.17 -13.48 7.69
N ARG A 118 -0.30 -13.05 8.87
CA ARG A 118 0.44 -13.07 10.15
C ARG A 118 1.80 -12.36 10.08
N HIS A 119 1.85 -11.23 9.38
CA HIS A 119 3.05 -10.44 9.21
C HIS A 119 3.21 -9.43 10.36
N ASP A 120 3.60 -9.93 11.54
CA ASP A 120 3.61 -9.16 12.80
C ASP A 120 4.42 -7.86 12.72
N ARG A 121 5.51 -7.84 11.95
CA ARG A 121 6.33 -6.63 11.75
C ARG A 121 5.56 -5.57 10.97
N LEU A 122 4.94 -5.94 9.85
CA LEU A 122 4.11 -5.04 9.05
C LEU A 122 2.87 -4.58 9.82
N VAL A 123 2.27 -5.44 10.64
CA VAL A 123 1.18 -5.03 11.55
C VAL A 123 1.65 -3.90 12.49
N ARG A 124 2.81 -4.05 13.13
CA ARG A 124 3.38 -3.02 14.00
C ARG A 124 3.72 -1.75 13.22
N LEU A 125 4.33 -1.88 12.05
CA LEU A 125 4.66 -0.77 11.16
C LEU A 125 3.41 0.05 10.83
N LEU A 126 2.37 -0.59 10.30
CA LEU A 126 1.11 0.06 9.93
C LEU A 126 0.45 0.76 11.13
N LEU A 127 0.39 0.10 12.29
CA LEU A 127 -0.16 0.71 13.51
C LEU A 127 0.65 1.93 13.98
N ASN A 128 1.98 1.87 13.92
CA ASN A 128 2.86 3.00 14.28
C ASN A 128 2.65 4.21 13.37
N HIS A 129 2.21 3.97 12.13
CA HIS A 129 1.89 5.02 11.16
C HIS A 129 0.40 5.38 11.10
N GLY A 130 -0.41 4.99 12.10
CA GLY A 130 -1.79 5.44 12.24
C GLY A 130 -2.83 4.60 11.48
N ALA A 131 -2.52 3.35 11.15
CA ALA A 131 -3.54 2.41 10.68
C ALA A 131 -4.64 2.23 11.74
N ASN A 132 -5.90 2.40 11.34
CA ASN A 132 -7.06 2.32 12.19
C ASN A 132 -7.60 0.87 12.22
N PRO A 133 -7.48 0.16 13.37
CA PRO A 133 -7.95 -1.22 13.50
C PRO A 133 -9.48 -1.35 13.61
N GLN A 134 -10.22 -0.23 13.53
CA GLN A 134 -11.69 -0.19 13.57
C GLN A 134 -12.33 -0.11 12.18
N ILE A 135 -11.54 0.06 11.11
CA ILE A 135 -12.06 0.01 9.75
C ILE A 135 -12.47 -1.44 9.44
N ARG A 136 -13.69 -1.59 8.90
CA ARG A 136 -14.20 -2.90 8.49
C ARG A 136 -13.88 -3.15 7.02
N ASP A 137 -13.55 -4.40 6.69
CA ASP A 137 -13.50 -4.86 5.31
C ASP A 137 -14.90 -4.93 4.67
N SER A 138 -14.95 -5.29 3.40
CA SER A 138 -16.17 -5.46 2.61
C SER A 138 -17.11 -6.55 3.14
N LEU A 139 -16.63 -7.48 3.98
CA LEU A 139 -17.44 -8.50 4.64
C LEU A 139 -17.89 -8.06 6.05
N GLY A 140 -17.56 -6.83 6.45
CA GLY A 140 -17.84 -6.30 7.78
C GLY A 140 -16.87 -6.78 8.87
N GLY A 141 -15.81 -7.51 8.50
CA GLY A 141 -14.76 -8.00 9.39
C GLY A 141 -13.81 -6.88 9.83
N LEU A 142 -13.26 -6.99 11.04
CA LEU A 142 -12.13 -6.17 11.49
C LEU A 142 -10.83 -6.92 11.19
N PRO A 143 -9.68 -6.23 11.08
CA PRO A 143 -8.38 -6.87 10.82
C PRO A 143 -7.87 -7.75 11.99
N GLN A 144 -8.71 -8.17 12.94
CA GLN A 144 -8.43 -9.11 14.05
C GLN A 144 -7.08 -8.95 14.78
N VAL A 145 -6.65 -7.72 15.01
CA VAL A 145 -5.34 -7.37 15.61
C VAL A 145 -5.16 -7.81 17.09
N LYS A 146 -6.18 -8.43 17.69
CA LYS A 146 -6.35 -8.70 19.14
C LYS A 146 -5.42 -9.76 19.76
N ARG A 147 -4.24 -10.02 19.20
CA ARG A 147 -3.25 -10.94 19.81
C ARG A 147 -1.85 -10.36 20.03
N LEU A 148 -1.54 -9.15 19.56
CA LEU A 148 -0.17 -8.59 19.61
C LEU A 148 0.04 -7.45 20.63
N LEU A 149 -1.03 -6.83 21.12
CA LEU A 149 -0.95 -5.61 21.96
C LEU A 149 -1.08 -5.87 23.48
N PHE A 150 -1.48 -7.06 23.93
CA PHE A 150 -1.68 -7.37 25.36
C PHE A 150 -0.52 -8.13 26.04
N SER A 151 0.65 -8.26 25.41
CA SER A 151 1.79 -8.99 25.99
C SER A 151 2.82 -8.11 26.72
N THR A 152 2.61 -6.79 26.85
CA THR A 152 3.61 -5.89 27.46
C THR A 152 3.09 -5.07 28.64
N ALA A 153 2.14 -5.60 29.41
CA ALA A 153 1.80 -5.05 30.72
C ALA A 153 1.88 -6.17 31.78
N LEU A 154 3.09 -6.39 32.29
CA LEU A 154 3.37 -7.00 33.59
C LEU A 154 4.12 -5.97 34.43
#